data_AF-A0AAW2XLW2-F1
#
_entry.id   AF-A0AAW2XLW2-F1
#
_cell.length_a   1.000
_cell.length_b   1.000
_cell.length_c   1.000
_cell.angle_alpha   90.00
_cell.angle_beta   90.00
_cell.angle_gamma   90.00
#
_symmetry.space_group_name_H-M   'P 1'
#
loop_
_entity.id
_entity.type
_entity.pdbx_description
1 polymer ?
#
loop_
_entity_poly.entity_id
_entity_poly.type
_entity_poly.pdbx_seq_one_letter_code
_entity_poly.pdbx_strand_id
1 'polypeptide(L)'
;MTTPSLSPLPNFDSFRLSQLSTSIPTTAGGTGFSNIHCISFSSRSRRRYAFSCYSSFRKNKWLCGYEGTRRRIENLGDGDKKEVQMFGSDEDVSTSIPTQAQSLVEGSGAVLVSEYRPVPDVDYLQELLAIQQQGPRAIGFFGTRNMGFMHQELIEILSYALVITKNHIFTSGASGTNAAVIRGALRAEKPELLTVILPQSLKKQPPESQELLSKVKNVIEKPHNDHLPLIEASRLCNMDIISQVQQVICFAFHDSRLIMETCQEAKNMRKIVTLFYLD
;
A
#
# COMPACT_ATOMS: atom_id res chain seq x y z
N MET A 1 0.82 2.94 56.52
CA MET A 1 0.44 4.22 55.86
C MET A 1 1.68 5.08 55.78
N THR A 2 2.31 5.13 54.62
CA THR A 2 3.43 6.02 54.29
C THR A 2 3.44 6.16 52.76
N THR A 3 3.13 7.37 52.29
CA THR A 3 3.11 7.79 50.88
C THR A 3 4.51 8.26 50.45
N PRO A 4 4.99 7.96 49.23
CA PRO A 4 6.18 8.60 48.70
C PRO A 4 5.82 9.79 47.79
N SER A 5 6.52 10.91 47.98
CA SER A 5 6.40 12.17 47.25
C SER A 5 7.08 12.13 45.88
N LEU A 6 6.38 12.58 44.84
CA LEU A 6 6.91 12.76 43.48
C LEU A 6 7.84 13.99 43.38
N SER A 7 8.95 13.84 42.65
CA SER A 7 9.85 14.92 42.21
C SER A 7 9.37 15.54 40.88
N PRO A 8 9.52 16.86 40.64
CA PRO A 8 9.03 17.52 39.43
C PRO A 8 10.00 17.44 38.23
N LEU A 9 9.43 17.33 37.03
CA LEU A 9 10.08 17.37 35.72
C LEU A 9 10.55 18.80 35.35
N PRO A 10 11.62 18.96 34.54
CA PRO A 10 12.07 20.27 34.08
C PRO A 10 11.27 20.79 32.87
N ASN A 11 11.04 22.11 32.91
CA ASN A 11 10.37 22.96 31.92
C ASN A 11 10.94 22.83 30.49
N PHE A 12 10.04 22.67 29.53
CA PHE A 12 10.27 22.90 28.11
C PHE A 12 9.81 24.32 27.77
N ASP A 13 10.75 25.22 27.47
CA ASP A 13 10.41 26.47 26.77
C ASP A 13 11.59 27.01 25.96
N SER A 14 11.24 27.56 24.79
CA SER A 14 12.03 28.42 23.89
C SER A 14 12.95 27.76 22.84
N PHE A 15 12.39 27.47 21.66
CA PHE A 15 13.11 27.63 20.39
C PHE A 15 12.35 28.64 19.52
N ARG A 16 12.78 29.91 19.57
CA ARG A 16 12.43 30.92 18.55
C ARG A 16 13.57 31.04 17.55
N LEU A 17 13.20 31.05 16.27
CA LEU A 17 14.06 31.35 15.13
C LEU A 17 14.76 32.71 15.29
N SER A 18 16.04 32.77 14.93
CA SER A 18 16.73 33.99 14.57
C SER A 18 17.30 33.89 13.14
N GLN A 19 16.92 34.89 12.35
CA GLN A 19 17.33 35.14 10.98
C GLN A 19 18.78 35.65 10.98
N LEU A 20 19.61 35.16 10.06
CA LEU A 20 20.95 35.69 9.81
C LEU A 20 20.89 36.67 8.64
N SER A 21 21.14 37.94 8.95
CA SER A 21 21.37 39.03 7.99
C SER A 21 22.82 39.51 8.11
N THR A 22 23.37 39.85 6.96
CA THR A 22 24.75 40.13 6.59
C THR A 22 25.29 41.44 7.15
N SER A 23 26.57 41.47 7.56
CA SER A 23 27.37 42.70 7.50
C SER A 23 28.88 42.40 7.38
N ILE A 24 29.51 43.21 6.50
CA ILE A 24 30.91 43.19 6.06
C ILE A 24 31.71 44.19 6.92
N PRO A 25 33.02 44.00 7.13
CA PRO A 25 33.91 45.11 7.43
C PRO A 25 34.86 45.43 6.26
N THR A 26 34.95 46.74 6.00
CA THR A 26 35.82 47.45 5.07
C THR A 26 37.15 47.76 5.75
N THR A 27 38.29 47.53 5.09
CA THR A 27 39.52 48.32 5.28
C THR A 27 40.33 48.41 3.97
N ALA A 28 40.91 49.58 3.78
CA ALA A 28 41.44 50.12 2.53
C ALA A 28 42.98 50.03 2.43
N GLY A 29 43.51 50.18 1.22
CA GLY A 29 44.84 50.79 1.01
C GLY A 29 45.67 50.29 -0.19
N GLY A 30 45.78 51.13 -1.22
CA GLY A 30 47.04 51.40 -1.95
C GLY A 30 47.46 50.50 -3.12
N THR A 31 47.14 50.88 -4.37
CA THR A 31 48.07 51.45 -5.40
C THR A 31 49.02 50.48 -6.13
N GLY A 32 48.98 50.47 -7.47
CA GLY A 32 50.10 50.01 -8.31
C GLY A 32 49.70 49.49 -9.70
N PHE A 33 50.23 50.10 -10.75
CA PHE A 33 49.83 49.99 -12.16
C PHE A 33 50.40 48.78 -12.94
N SER A 34 49.71 48.49 -14.05
CA SER A 34 50.23 48.10 -15.39
C SER A 34 50.32 46.62 -15.83
N ASN A 35 49.54 46.35 -16.89
CA ASN A 35 49.93 45.79 -18.20
C ASN A 35 49.94 44.25 -18.49
N ILE A 36 49.12 43.92 -19.52
CA ILE A 36 49.33 42.92 -20.60
C ILE A 36 48.95 41.45 -20.22
N HIS A 37 48.20 40.61 -20.96
CA HIS A 37 47.87 40.47 -22.39
C HIS A 37 46.48 39.82 -22.61
N CYS A 38 45.80 40.22 -23.69
CA CYS A 38 44.61 39.60 -24.27
C CYS A 38 44.89 38.24 -24.95
N ILE A 39 43.94 37.29 -24.90
CA ILE A 39 43.50 36.53 -26.09
C ILE A 39 41.98 36.33 -26.00
N SER A 40 41.29 36.91 -26.98
CA SER A 40 39.88 36.68 -27.31
C SER A 40 39.74 35.47 -28.23
N PHE A 41 38.63 34.75 -28.15
CA PHE A 41 37.93 34.29 -29.35
C PHE A 41 36.42 34.39 -29.17
N SER A 42 35.81 35.22 -30.02
CA SER A 42 34.37 35.36 -30.19
C SER A 42 33.94 34.69 -31.49
N SER A 43 32.83 33.97 -31.47
CA SER A 43 31.77 33.99 -32.50
C SER A 43 30.58 33.20 -31.90
N ARG A 44 29.43 33.77 -31.53
CA ARG A 44 28.41 34.54 -32.25
C ARG A 44 27.73 33.75 -33.37
N SER A 45 26.59 33.14 -33.03
CA SER A 45 25.42 33.13 -33.94
C SER A 45 24.11 33.03 -33.14
N ARG A 46 23.28 34.06 -33.30
CA ARG A 46 21.88 34.13 -32.88
C ARG A 46 21.05 33.24 -33.81
N ARG A 47 20.06 32.53 -33.28
CA ARG A 47 18.79 32.27 -33.97
C ARG A 47 17.66 32.15 -32.94
N ARG A 48 16.80 33.17 -32.93
CA ARG A 48 15.44 33.13 -32.37
C ARG A 48 14.59 32.31 -33.34
N TYR A 49 13.88 31.30 -32.84
CA TYR A 49 12.66 30.82 -33.46
C TYR A 49 11.59 30.67 -32.38
N ALA A 50 10.58 31.52 -32.47
CA ALA A 50 9.30 31.28 -31.84
C ALA A 50 8.57 30.24 -32.68
N PHE A 51 8.09 29.17 -32.05
CA PHE A 51 7.04 28.33 -32.62
C PHE A 51 5.82 28.44 -31.72
N SER A 52 4.88 29.26 -32.20
CA SER A 52 3.46 29.01 -32.02
C SER A 52 3.15 27.67 -32.69
N CYS A 53 2.55 26.75 -31.95
CA CYS A 53 1.85 25.63 -32.56
C CYS A 53 0.48 25.49 -31.88
N TYR A 54 -0.51 26.03 -32.57
CA TYR A 54 -1.88 25.54 -32.52
C TYR A 54 -1.88 24.02 -32.73
N SER A 55 -2.46 23.26 -31.81
CA SER A 55 -2.94 21.92 -32.11
C SER A 55 -4.39 21.79 -31.68
N SER A 56 -5.24 21.60 -32.68
CA SER A 56 -6.67 21.37 -32.57
C SER A 56 -6.93 19.99 -31.96
N PHE A 57 -7.41 19.95 -30.71
CA PHE A 57 -7.94 18.70 -30.16
C PHE A 57 -9.41 18.54 -30.53
N ARG A 58 -9.63 17.54 -31.39
CA ARG A 58 -10.91 17.08 -31.92
C ARG A 58 -11.83 16.62 -30.79
N LYS A 59 -13.07 17.08 -30.84
CA LYS A 59 -14.22 16.49 -30.11
C LYS A 59 -14.54 15.14 -30.74
N ASN A 60 -14.31 14.04 -30.02
CA ASN A 60 -14.89 12.75 -30.37
C ASN A 60 -16.12 12.50 -29.47
N LYS A 61 -17.28 12.75 -30.06
CA LYS A 61 -18.61 12.40 -29.58
C LYS A 61 -18.82 10.92 -29.87
N TRP A 62 -18.74 10.06 -28.85
CA TRP A 62 -19.16 8.67 -28.97
C TRP A 62 -20.64 8.57 -28.61
N LEU A 63 -21.46 8.37 -29.63
CA LEU A 63 -22.81 7.82 -29.53
C LEU A 63 -22.68 6.30 -29.62
N CYS A 64 -23.05 5.60 -28.57
CA CYS A 64 -23.29 4.15 -28.62
C CYS A 64 -24.75 3.93 -28.24
N GLY A 65 -25.56 3.61 -29.25
CA GLY A 65 -26.93 3.15 -29.07
C GLY A 65 -26.94 1.69 -28.70
N TYR A 66 -27.75 1.34 -27.70
CA TYR A 66 -28.21 -0.03 -27.48
C TYR A 66 -29.73 0.03 -27.27
N GLU A 67 -30.44 -0.63 -28.18
CA GLU A 67 -31.87 -0.91 -28.09
C GLU A 67 -32.12 -1.87 -26.93
N GLY A 68 -32.89 -1.43 -25.94
CA GLY A 68 -33.39 -2.27 -24.85
C GLY A 68 -34.82 -2.71 -25.12
N THR A 69 -35.00 -3.92 -25.63
CA THR A 69 -36.31 -4.56 -25.82
C THR A 69 -36.96 -4.85 -24.45
N ARG A 70 -37.99 -4.06 -24.10
CA ARG A 70 -38.84 -4.25 -22.93
C ARG A 70 -39.90 -5.30 -23.24
N ARG A 71 -39.73 -6.55 -22.78
CA ARG A 71 -40.83 -7.54 -22.70
C ARG A 71 -41.48 -7.49 -21.32
N ARG A 72 -42.70 -6.98 -21.30
CA ARG A 72 -43.71 -7.03 -20.23
C ARG A 72 -44.53 -8.29 -20.47
N ILE A 73 -44.59 -9.20 -19.50
CA ILE A 73 -45.60 -10.27 -19.47
C ILE A 73 -46.28 -10.18 -18.11
N GLU A 74 -47.55 -9.79 -18.15
CA GLU A 74 -48.49 -9.80 -17.03
C GLU A 74 -49.16 -11.18 -17.01
N ASN A 75 -49.10 -11.85 -15.86
CA ASN A 75 -49.77 -13.12 -15.61
C ASN A 75 -51.24 -12.86 -15.26
N LEU A 76 -52.17 -13.45 -16.02
CA LEU A 76 -53.55 -13.70 -15.61
C LEU A 76 -53.62 -15.08 -14.95
N GLY A 77 -54.32 -15.16 -13.82
CA GLY A 77 -54.49 -16.39 -13.04
C GLY A 77 -55.61 -17.29 -13.55
N ASP A 78 -55.59 -18.52 -13.06
CA ASP A 78 -56.79 -19.30 -12.73
C ASP A 78 -56.42 -20.36 -11.68
N GLY A 79 -57.35 -20.64 -10.77
CA GLY A 79 -57.11 -21.41 -9.57
C GLY A 79 -57.24 -22.92 -9.75
N ASP A 80 -56.66 -23.67 -8.82
CA ASP A 80 -57.26 -24.95 -8.42
C ASP A 80 -56.91 -25.31 -6.97
N LYS A 81 -57.93 -25.79 -6.26
CA LYS A 81 -57.92 -26.09 -4.83
C LYS A 81 -57.60 -27.57 -4.60
N LYS A 82 -56.65 -27.88 -3.71
CA LYS A 82 -56.64 -29.15 -2.95
C LYS A 82 -56.09 -28.94 -1.52
N GLU A 83 -57.04 -28.90 -0.58
CA GLU A 83 -56.97 -29.39 0.81
C GLU A 83 -56.67 -30.92 0.80
N VAL A 84 -56.01 -31.63 1.73
CA VAL A 84 -55.67 -31.52 3.16
C VAL A 84 -54.43 -32.42 3.40
N GLN A 85 -53.46 -32.03 4.24
CA GLN A 85 -52.89 -32.92 5.27
C GLN A 85 -52.18 -32.10 6.37
N MET A 86 -52.75 -32.15 7.57
CA MET A 86 -52.19 -31.57 8.80
C MET A 86 -51.09 -32.46 9.39
N PHE A 87 -49.96 -31.83 9.76
CA PHE A 87 -49.01 -32.13 10.85
C PHE A 87 -48.05 -30.91 10.84
N GLY A 88 -47.95 -30.02 11.81
CA GLY A 88 -48.01 -30.18 13.26
C GLY A 88 -46.59 -30.15 13.82
N SER A 89 -46.03 -28.94 14.02
CA SER A 89 -45.19 -28.57 15.18
C SER A 89 -44.64 -27.14 15.01
N ASP A 90 -45.29 -26.21 15.70
CA ASP A 90 -44.78 -24.90 16.07
C ASP A 90 -43.55 -25.06 16.97
N GLU A 91 -42.54 -24.23 16.77
CA GLU A 91 -41.73 -23.63 17.85
C GLU A 91 -41.11 -22.35 17.23
N ASP A 92 -41.87 -21.25 17.26
CA ASP A 92 -41.35 -19.90 17.05
C ASP A 92 -40.36 -19.55 18.18
N VAL A 93 -39.09 -19.88 18.01
CA VAL A 93 -38.04 -19.30 18.86
C VAL A 93 -37.72 -17.90 18.34
N SER A 94 -38.57 -16.96 18.73
CA SER A 94 -38.21 -15.54 18.72
C SER A 94 -37.09 -15.31 19.73
N THR A 95 -35.83 -15.30 19.29
CA THR A 95 -34.71 -14.82 20.10
C THR A 95 -34.83 -13.31 20.29
N SER A 96 -35.58 -12.90 21.30
CA SER A 96 -35.56 -11.53 21.81
C SER A 96 -34.38 -11.38 22.78
N ILE A 97 -33.50 -10.42 22.51
CA ILE A 97 -32.40 -10.09 23.43
C ILE A 97 -33.04 -9.42 24.66
N PRO A 98 -32.88 -9.97 25.87
CA PRO A 98 -33.52 -9.43 27.05
C PRO A 98 -32.97 -8.05 27.39
N THR A 99 -33.87 -7.13 27.74
CA THR A 99 -33.50 -5.77 28.13
C THR A 99 -32.80 -5.80 29.48
N GLN A 100 -31.90 -4.84 29.71
CA GLN A 100 -31.01 -4.78 30.87
C GLN A 100 -31.71 -4.89 32.25
N ALA A 101 -33.01 -4.57 32.33
CA ALA A 101 -33.82 -4.74 33.54
C ALA A 101 -34.21 -6.20 33.84
N GLN A 102 -34.37 -7.06 32.84
CA GLN A 102 -34.78 -8.46 33.01
C GLN A 102 -33.63 -9.34 33.52
N SER A 103 -32.40 -9.04 33.11
CA SER A 103 -31.18 -9.75 33.54
C SER A 103 -30.89 -9.61 35.05
N LEU A 104 -31.38 -8.56 35.70
CA LEU A 104 -31.16 -8.31 37.13
C LEU A 104 -32.07 -9.12 38.05
N VAL A 105 -33.25 -9.55 37.57
CA VAL A 105 -34.29 -10.18 38.40
C VAL A 105 -34.22 -11.71 38.37
N GLU A 106 -33.85 -12.31 37.24
CA GLU A 106 -33.89 -13.78 37.08
C GLU A 106 -32.56 -14.49 37.35
N GLY A 107 -31.48 -13.73 37.57
CA GLY A 107 -30.13 -14.29 37.76
C GLY A 107 -29.60 -14.94 36.48
N SER A 108 -28.27 -14.97 36.31
CA SER A 108 -27.60 -15.39 35.07
C SER A 108 -27.73 -16.89 34.70
N GLY A 109 -28.76 -17.60 35.16
CA GLY A 109 -28.89 -19.06 35.06
C GLY A 109 -29.71 -19.60 33.89
N ALA A 110 -30.40 -18.77 33.10
CA ALA A 110 -31.33 -19.25 32.07
C ALA A 110 -30.97 -18.72 30.67
N VAL A 111 -29.85 -19.20 30.12
CA VAL A 111 -29.63 -19.21 28.67
C VAL A 111 -29.21 -20.63 28.32
N LEU A 112 -30.13 -21.41 27.74
CA LEU A 112 -29.75 -22.60 26.98
C LEU A 112 -28.96 -22.10 25.76
N VAL A 113 -27.65 -21.99 25.93
CA VAL A 113 -26.72 -21.82 24.83
C VAL A 113 -26.86 -23.07 23.98
N SER A 114 -27.63 -22.97 22.89
CA SER A 114 -27.47 -23.90 21.77
C SER A 114 -25.97 -24.01 21.53
N GLU A 115 -25.45 -25.22 21.65
CA GLU A 115 -24.03 -25.53 21.62
C GLU A 115 -23.48 -25.07 20.27
N TYR A 116 -23.06 -23.81 20.17
CA TYR A 116 -22.24 -23.34 19.09
C TYR A 116 -20.95 -24.13 19.24
N ARG A 117 -20.78 -25.17 18.43
CA ARG A 117 -19.47 -25.78 18.21
C ARG A 117 -18.72 -24.82 17.30
N PRO A 118 -17.80 -23.99 17.81
CA PRO A 118 -16.85 -23.40 16.88
C PRO A 118 -16.08 -24.58 16.31
N VAL A 119 -16.06 -24.72 14.99
CA VAL A 119 -14.91 -25.37 14.35
C VAL A 119 -13.68 -24.74 15.01
N PRO A 120 -12.66 -25.50 15.46
CA PRO A 120 -11.56 -24.91 16.21
C PRO A 120 -10.88 -23.90 15.30
N ASP A 121 -11.20 -22.62 15.49
CA ASP A 121 -10.76 -21.51 14.66
C ASP A 121 -9.38 -21.08 15.18
N VAL A 122 -8.45 -22.04 15.16
CA VAL A 122 -7.02 -21.79 15.39
C VAL A 122 -6.51 -20.72 14.45
N ASP A 123 -7.14 -20.56 13.28
CA ASP A 123 -6.79 -19.59 12.25
C ASP A 123 -7.18 -18.17 12.66
N TYR A 124 -8.40 -17.97 13.17
CA TYR A 124 -8.82 -16.67 13.74
C TYR A 124 -8.00 -16.27 14.97
N LEU A 125 -7.70 -17.22 15.88
CA LEU A 125 -6.87 -16.93 17.05
C LEU A 125 -5.44 -16.52 16.66
N GLN A 126 -4.87 -17.16 15.63
CA GLN A 126 -3.55 -16.80 15.13
C GLN A 126 -3.54 -15.39 14.51
N GLU A 127 -4.59 -15.01 13.79
CA GLU A 127 -4.77 -13.63 13.30
C GLU A 127 -4.86 -12.62 14.45
N LEU A 128 -5.67 -12.91 15.48
CA LEU A 128 -5.79 -12.06 16.66
C LEU A 128 -4.47 -11.91 17.43
N LEU A 129 -3.73 -13.01 17.61
CA LEU A 129 -2.42 -13.00 18.25
C LEU A 129 -1.42 -12.17 17.44
N ALA A 130 -1.44 -12.32 16.11
CA ALA A 130 -0.60 -11.54 15.23
C ALA A 130 -0.96 -10.04 15.27
N ILE A 131 -2.21 -9.65 15.53
CA ILE A 131 -2.59 -8.25 15.76
C ILE A 131 -1.99 -7.71 17.07
N GLN A 132 -2.04 -8.50 18.14
CA GLN A 132 -1.57 -8.11 19.47
C GLN A 132 -0.04 -8.01 19.60
N GLN A 133 0.72 -8.68 18.72
CA GLN A 133 2.18 -8.56 18.69
C GLN A 133 2.62 -7.15 18.24
N GLN A 134 2.84 -6.25 19.20
CA GLN A 134 3.34 -4.88 19.01
C GLN A 134 4.85 -4.82 18.70
N GLY A 135 5.35 -5.73 17.87
CA GLY A 135 6.76 -5.82 17.47
C GLY A 135 6.99 -5.46 16.01
N PRO A 136 8.24 -5.18 15.62
CA PRO A 136 8.65 -5.11 14.22
C PRO A 136 8.26 -6.37 13.43
N ARG A 137 7.76 -6.19 12.21
CA ARG A 137 7.33 -7.29 11.33
C ARG A 137 8.08 -7.26 10.02
N ALA A 138 8.16 -8.42 9.36
CA ALA A 138 8.49 -8.52 7.95
C ALA A 138 7.21 -8.34 7.12
N ILE A 139 7.22 -7.35 6.23
CA ILE A 139 6.07 -6.91 5.44
C ILE A 139 6.39 -7.00 3.95
N GLY A 140 5.58 -7.75 3.20
CA GLY A 140 5.68 -7.87 1.75
C GLY A 140 4.81 -6.85 1.04
N PHE A 141 5.37 -6.10 0.10
CA PHE A 141 4.63 -5.18 -0.75
C PHE A 141 4.49 -5.72 -2.17
N PHE A 142 3.24 -5.76 -2.65
CA PHE A 142 2.90 -6.10 -4.03
C PHE A 142 1.99 -5.04 -4.63
N GLY A 143 2.06 -4.88 -5.96
CA GLY A 143 1.04 -4.12 -6.63
C GLY A 143 1.24 -3.95 -8.12
N THR A 144 0.35 -3.18 -8.71
CA THR A 144 0.36 -2.85 -10.13
C THR A 144 1.51 -1.91 -10.50
N ARG A 145 2.01 -2.11 -11.72
CA ARG A 145 3.01 -1.21 -12.34
C ARG A 145 2.38 0.10 -12.82
N ASN A 146 1.12 0.05 -13.23
CA ASN A 146 0.41 1.18 -13.79
C ASN A 146 -0.48 1.79 -12.71
N MET A 147 -0.06 2.89 -12.11
CA MET A 147 -0.85 3.63 -11.11
C MET A 147 -0.58 5.12 -11.17
N GLY A 148 -1.60 5.91 -10.81
CA GLY A 148 -1.51 7.36 -10.76
C GLY A 148 -0.45 7.84 -9.76
N PHE A 149 0.11 9.03 -10.02
CA PHE A 149 1.17 9.63 -9.21
C PHE A 149 0.79 9.77 -7.73
N MET A 150 -0.45 10.16 -7.45
CA MET A 150 -0.97 10.29 -6.09
C MET A 150 -0.88 8.99 -5.28
N HIS A 151 -1.17 7.83 -5.90
CA HIS A 151 -1.02 6.53 -5.22
C HIS A 151 0.45 6.21 -4.95
N GLN A 152 1.35 6.57 -5.87
CA GLN A 152 2.79 6.38 -5.66
C GLN A 152 3.29 7.21 -4.48
N GLU A 153 2.86 8.47 -4.34
CA GLU A 153 3.23 9.32 -3.21
C GLU A 153 2.74 8.74 -1.88
N LEU A 154 1.49 8.27 -1.82
CA LEU A 154 0.95 7.61 -0.63
C LEU A 154 1.79 6.39 -0.24
N ILE A 155 2.12 5.53 -1.20
CA ILE A 155 2.89 4.31 -0.99
C ILE A 155 4.32 4.63 -0.52
N GLU A 156 4.91 5.71 -1.05
CA GLU A 156 6.23 6.19 -0.63
C GLU A 156 6.22 6.62 0.85
N ILE A 157 5.21 7.38 1.27
CA ILE A 157 5.05 7.79 2.68
C ILE A 157 4.77 6.60 3.59
N LEU A 158 3.93 5.66 3.16
CA LEU A 158 3.62 4.45 3.92
C LEU A 158 4.86 3.59 4.16
N SER A 159 5.62 3.32 3.09
CA SER A 159 6.85 2.52 3.19
C SER A 159 7.91 3.20 4.07
N TYR A 160 8.09 4.51 3.95
CA TYR A 160 8.94 5.29 4.85
C TYR A 160 8.54 5.09 6.33
N ALA A 161 7.26 5.28 6.66
CA ALA A 161 6.77 5.15 8.03
C ALA A 161 6.99 3.74 8.61
N LEU A 162 6.79 2.70 7.80
CA LEU A 162 6.99 1.32 8.21
C LEU A 162 8.47 1.01 8.52
N VAL A 163 9.41 1.52 7.73
CA VAL A 163 10.85 1.35 8.01
C VAL A 163 11.29 2.16 9.23
N ILE A 164 10.78 3.38 9.41
CA ILE A 164 11.06 4.20 10.60
C ILE A 164 10.63 3.48 11.88
N THR A 165 9.46 2.82 11.84
CA THR A 165 8.93 1.97 12.92
C THR A 165 9.59 0.58 13.02
N LYS A 166 10.73 0.40 12.34
CA LYS A 166 11.61 -0.78 12.37
C LYS A 166 11.08 -2.03 11.66
N ASN A 167 10.02 -1.94 10.87
CA ASN A 167 9.58 -3.07 10.05
C ASN A 167 10.56 -3.34 8.90
N HIS A 168 10.72 -4.62 8.56
CA HIS A 168 11.52 -5.05 7.42
C HIS A 168 10.62 -5.18 6.19
N ILE A 169 10.89 -4.39 5.16
CA ILE A 169 10.13 -4.39 3.92
C ILE A 169 10.76 -5.33 2.90
N PHE A 170 9.93 -6.18 2.31
CA PHE A 170 10.22 -7.01 1.16
C PHE A 170 9.36 -6.56 -0.03
N THR A 171 9.96 -6.42 -1.19
CA THR A 171 9.22 -6.12 -2.43
C THR A 171 9.98 -6.65 -3.64
N SER A 172 9.37 -6.63 -4.82
CA SER A 172 10.07 -6.92 -6.07
C SER A 172 10.54 -5.65 -6.78
N GLY A 173 11.44 -5.75 -7.75
CA GLY A 173 12.03 -4.58 -8.45
C GLY A 173 11.19 -3.98 -9.57
N ALA A 174 9.88 -4.21 -9.61
CA ALA A 174 9.00 -3.69 -10.66
C ALA A 174 8.82 -2.15 -10.57
N SER A 175 8.31 -1.54 -11.65
CA SER A 175 7.85 -0.14 -11.63
C SER A 175 6.52 0.02 -10.86
N GLY A 176 6.03 1.25 -10.71
CA GLY A 176 4.75 1.55 -10.03
C GLY A 176 4.85 1.40 -8.52
N THR A 177 3.98 0.58 -7.91
CA THR A 177 3.93 0.32 -6.45
C THR A 177 5.32 0.07 -5.89
N ASN A 178 6.03 -0.87 -6.50
CA ASN A 178 7.29 -1.39 -6.00
C ASN A 178 8.41 -0.35 -6.02
N ALA A 179 8.49 0.45 -7.09
CA ALA A 179 9.43 1.57 -7.15
C ALA A 179 9.12 2.62 -6.08
N ALA A 180 7.84 2.93 -5.83
CA ALA A 180 7.43 3.84 -4.76
C ALA A 180 7.81 3.32 -3.37
N VAL A 181 7.64 2.01 -3.12
CA VAL A 181 8.07 1.35 -1.88
C VAL A 181 9.59 1.47 -1.69
N ILE A 182 10.36 1.20 -2.74
CA ILE A 182 11.83 1.29 -2.68
C ILE A 182 12.27 2.73 -2.38
N ARG A 183 11.67 3.73 -3.05
CA ARG A 183 11.97 5.14 -2.79
C ARG A 183 11.69 5.53 -1.33
N GLY A 184 10.52 5.15 -0.81
CA GLY A 184 10.13 5.50 0.55
C GLY A 184 10.98 4.79 1.61
N ALA A 185 11.31 3.53 1.39
CA ALA A 185 12.21 2.78 2.26
C ALA A 185 13.64 3.35 2.26
N LEU A 186 14.19 3.72 1.11
CA LEU A 186 15.53 4.32 1.01
C LEU A 186 15.61 5.67 1.74
N ARG A 187 14.53 6.44 1.75
CA ARG A 187 14.43 7.72 2.47
C ARG A 187 14.57 7.56 3.99
N ALA A 188 14.32 6.38 4.54
CA ALA A 188 14.43 6.10 5.97
C ALA A 188 15.89 5.87 6.45
N GLU A 189 16.87 5.83 5.54
CA GLU A 189 18.30 5.66 5.84
C GLU A 189 18.65 4.40 6.66
N LYS A 190 17.82 3.35 6.54
CA LYS A 190 18.00 2.03 7.17
C LYS A 190 18.08 0.93 6.10
N PRO A 191 19.19 0.84 5.34
CA PRO A 191 19.28 -0.05 4.17
C PRO A 191 19.16 -1.54 4.52
N GLU A 192 19.39 -1.92 5.79
CA GLU A 192 19.22 -3.28 6.30
C GLU A 192 17.77 -3.74 6.39
N LEU A 193 16.82 -2.79 6.47
CA LEU A 193 15.39 -3.07 6.60
C LEU A 193 14.64 -3.09 5.25
N LEU A 194 15.37 -3.04 4.14
CA LEU A 194 14.83 -3.21 2.80
C LEU A 194 15.48 -4.42 2.15
N THR A 195 14.67 -5.29 1.55
CA THR A 195 15.14 -6.38 0.70
C THR A 195 14.32 -6.43 -0.57
N VAL A 196 15.00 -6.38 -1.72
CA VAL A 196 14.35 -6.42 -3.02
C VAL A 196 14.68 -7.73 -3.71
N ILE A 197 13.65 -8.51 -4.03
CA ILE A 197 13.78 -9.81 -4.72
C ILE A 197 13.32 -9.64 -6.16
N LEU A 198 14.21 -9.87 -7.11
CA LEU A 198 13.89 -9.70 -8.52
C LEU A 198 13.33 -11.00 -9.10
N PRO A 199 12.30 -10.92 -9.97
CA PRO A 199 11.76 -12.11 -10.63
C PRO A 199 12.76 -12.73 -11.61
N GLN A 200 13.67 -11.92 -12.15
CA GLN A 200 14.72 -12.28 -13.10
C GLN A 200 15.99 -11.49 -12.75
N SER A 201 17.06 -11.60 -13.55
CA SER A 201 18.26 -10.77 -13.36
C SER A 201 18.01 -9.26 -13.44
N LEU A 202 18.93 -8.47 -12.89
CA LEU A 202 18.89 -7.01 -12.90
C LEU A 202 18.86 -6.44 -14.32
N LYS A 203 19.62 -7.03 -15.24
CA LYS A 203 19.67 -6.65 -16.67
C LYS A 203 18.32 -6.82 -17.40
N LYS A 204 17.38 -7.61 -16.86
CA LYS A 204 16.02 -7.77 -17.41
C LYS A 204 15.04 -6.72 -16.89
N GLN A 205 15.42 -5.93 -15.88
CA GLN A 205 14.58 -4.86 -15.35
C GLN A 205 14.62 -3.63 -16.27
N PRO A 206 13.58 -2.77 -16.29
CA PRO A 206 13.62 -1.51 -17.02
C PRO A 206 14.77 -0.61 -16.55
N PRO A 207 15.34 0.26 -17.42
CA PRO A 207 16.47 1.12 -17.05
C PRO A 207 16.21 2.01 -15.82
N GLU A 208 15.00 2.56 -15.70
CA GLU A 208 14.59 3.35 -14.53
C GLU A 208 14.64 2.52 -13.23
N SER A 209 14.14 1.28 -13.28
CA SER A 209 14.23 0.35 -12.16
C SER A 209 15.69 0.01 -11.84
N GLN A 210 16.55 -0.20 -12.84
CA GLN A 210 17.97 -0.48 -12.61
C GLN A 210 18.69 0.68 -11.89
N GLU A 211 18.40 1.92 -12.30
CA GLU A 211 18.96 3.11 -11.63
C GLU A 211 18.52 3.17 -10.16
N LEU A 212 17.24 2.93 -9.87
CA LEU A 212 16.74 2.91 -8.50
C LEU A 212 17.36 1.76 -7.68
N LEU A 213 17.43 0.56 -8.27
CA LEU A 213 17.98 -0.63 -7.62
C LEU A 213 19.47 -0.50 -7.33
N SER A 214 20.22 0.30 -8.09
CA SER A 214 21.64 0.59 -7.79
C SER A 214 21.86 1.24 -6.42
N LYS A 215 20.82 1.86 -5.85
CA LYS A 215 20.84 2.52 -4.53
C LYS A 215 20.46 1.54 -3.40
N VAL A 216 19.92 0.37 -3.72
CA VAL A 216 19.46 -0.63 -2.74
C VAL A 216 20.62 -1.55 -2.37
N LYS A 217 20.86 -1.71 -1.06
CA LYS A 217 21.94 -2.57 -0.55
C LYS A 217 21.65 -4.07 -0.72
N ASN A 218 20.43 -4.50 -0.42
CA ASN A 218 20.05 -5.91 -0.43
C ASN A 218 19.14 -6.22 -1.64
N VAL A 219 19.76 -6.57 -2.76
CA VAL A 219 19.06 -7.02 -3.98
C VAL A 219 19.37 -8.50 -4.21
N ILE A 220 18.32 -9.32 -4.31
CA ILE A 220 18.41 -10.76 -4.57
C ILE A 220 17.92 -11.00 -6.01
N GLU A 221 18.85 -11.32 -6.89
CA GLU A 221 18.55 -11.63 -8.29
C GLU A 221 18.19 -13.10 -8.50
N LYS A 222 17.34 -13.38 -9.50
CA LYS A 222 16.99 -14.75 -9.93
C LYS A 222 17.37 -14.97 -11.41
N PRO A 223 18.67 -14.96 -11.76
CA PRO A 223 19.10 -15.11 -13.15
C PRO A 223 18.70 -16.46 -13.76
N HIS A 224 18.52 -17.50 -12.93
CA HIS A 224 18.01 -18.79 -13.38
C HIS A 224 16.60 -18.70 -13.98
N ASN A 225 15.81 -17.67 -13.65
CA ASN A 225 14.47 -17.44 -14.20
C ASN A 225 14.47 -16.57 -15.47
N ASP A 226 15.63 -16.14 -16.00
CA ASP A 226 15.73 -15.26 -17.18
C ASP A 226 15.08 -15.83 -18.46
N HIS A 227 14.92 -17.16 -18.51
CA HIS A 227 14.31 -17.88 -19.61
C HIS A 227 12.78 -17.94 -19.53
N LEU A 228 12.20 -17.71 -18.34
CA LEU A 228 10.76 -17.78 -18.12
C LEU A 228 10.06 -16.51 -18.65
N PRO A 229 8.79 -16.62 -19.06
CA PRO A 229 7.94 -15.45 -19.25
C PRO A 229 7.85 -14.62 -17.97
N LEU A 230 7.86 -13.28 -18.10
CA LEU A 230 7.88 -12.39 -16.94
C LEU A 230 6.71 -12.61 -15.97
N ILE A 231 5.53 -12.99 -16.48
CA ILE A 231 4.35 -13.29 -15.66
C ILE A 231 4.60 -14.50 -14.74
N GLU A 232 5.23 -15.55 -15.26
CA GLU A 232 5.53 -16.76 -14.51
C GLU A 232 6.67 -16.52 -13.51
N ALA A 233 7.74 -15.87 -13.95
CA ALA A 233 8.82 -15.43 -13.08
C ALA A 233 8.32 -14.52 -11.93
N SER A 234 7.32 -13.67 -12.19
CA SER A 234 6.71 -12.82 -11.17
C SER A 234 5.90 -13.62 -10.15
N ARG A 235 5.16 -14.67 -10.56
CA ARG A 235 4.46 -15.56 -9.62
C ARG A 235 5.43 -16.25 -8.67
N LEU A 236 6.50 -16.84 -9.21
CA LEU A 236 7.54 -17.50 -8.40
C LEU A 236 8.16 -16.51 -7.40
N CYS A 237 8.53 -15.33 -7.88
CA CYS A 237 9.08 -14.27 -7.03
C CYS A 237 8.12 -13.84 -5.93
N ASN A 238 6.82 -13.76 -6.23
CA ASN A 238 5.82 -13.38 -5.24
C ASN A 238 5.72 -14.42 -4.13
N MET A 239 5.77 -15.71 -4.47
CA MET A 239 5.77 -16.77 -3.45
C MET A 239 7.02 -16.74 -2.58
N ASP A 240 8.17 -16.46 -3.18
CA ASP A 240 9.41 -16.30 -2.41
C ASP A 240 9.30 -15.14 -1.40
N ILE A 241 8.67 -14.03 -1.77
CA ILE A 241 8.42 -12.90 -0.87
C ILE A 241 7.42 -13.29 0.22
N ILE A 242 6.28 -13.90 -0.14
CA ILE A 242 5.25 -14.32 0.83
C ILE A 242 5.84 -15.28 1.88
N SER A 243 6.73 -16.18 1.47
CA SER A 243 7.37 -17.12 2.40
C SER A 243 8.20 -16.43 3.50
N GLN A 244 8.71 -15.22 3.25
CA GLN A 244 9.60 -14.47 4.15
C GLN A 244 8.88 -13.50 5.10
N VAL A 245 7.60 -13.22 4.86
CA VAL A 245 6.89 -12.13 5.55
C VAL A 245 5.75 -12.64 6.44
N GLN A 246 5.34 -11.86 7.43
CA GLN A 246 4.14 -12.16 8.24
C GLN A 246 2.90 -11.40 7.74
N GLN A 247 3.12 -10.22 7.14
CA GLN A 247 2.08 -9.36 6.61
C GLN A 247 2.35 -9.03 5.14
N VAL A 248 1.29 -8.88 4.38
CA VAL A 248 1.31 -8.50 2.98
C VAL A 248 0.43 -7.28 2.76
N ILE A 249 0.96 -6.28 2.06
CA ILE A 249 0.23 -5.08 1.64
C ILE A 249 0.19 -5.05 0.11
N CYS A 250 -1.01 -5.08 -0.45
CA CYS A 250 -1.25 -5.16 -1.88
C CYS A 250 -1.94 -3.90 -2.41
N PHE A 251 -1.47 -3.36 -3.53
CA PHE A 251 -2.10 -2.25 -4.26
C PHE A 251 -2.48 -2.71 -5.66
N ALA A 252 -3.77 -2.90 -5.93
CA ALA A 252 -4.22 -3.54 -7.16
C ALA A 252 -5.47 -2.88 -7.75
N PHE A 253 -5.72 -3.14 -9.02
CA PHE A 253 -7.04 -3.00 -9.61
C PHE A 253 -7.82 -4.31 -9.42
N HIS A 254 -9.15 -4.24 -9.46
CA HIS A 254 -10.01 -5.42 -9.31
C HIS A 254 -9.75 -6.50 -10.38
N ASP A 255 -9.27 -6.12 -11.56
CA ASP A 255 -8.98 -7.02 -12.68
C ASP A 255 -7.55 -7.60 -12.66
N SER A 256 -6.72 -7.22 -11.67
CA SER A 256 -5.32 -7.63 -11.58
C SER A 256 -5.18 -9.08 -11.12
N ARG A 257 -5.34 -10.04 -12.04
CA ARG A 257 -5.30 -11.48 -11.75
C ARG A 257 -4.07 -11.90 -10.95
N LEU A 258 -2.87 -11.46 -11.35
CA LEU A 258 -1.62 -11.81 -10.66
C LEU A 258 -1.62 -11.38 -9.19
N ILE A 259 -2.08 -10.16 -8.89
CA ILE A 259 -2.06 -9.64 -7.52
C ILE A 259 -3.20 -10.26 -6.70
N MET A 260 -4.37 -10.50 -7.30
CA MET A 260 -5.46 -11.21 -6.63
C MET A 260 -5.08 -12.66 -6.27
N GLU A 261 -4.42 -13.38 -7.19
CA GLU A 261 -3.82 -14.70 -6.93
C GLU A 261 -2.81 -14.61 -5.78
N THR A 262 -1.90 -13.62 -5.83
CA THR A 262 -0.90 -13.39 -4.77
C THR A 262 -1.55 -13.14 -3.41
N CYS A 263 -2.62 -12.34 -3.35
CA CYS A 263 -3.40 -12.12 -2.12
C CYS A 263 -4.03 -13.41 -1.62
N GLN A 264 -4.58 -14.23 -2.52
CA GLN A 264 -5.21 -15.49 -2.14
C GLN A 264 -4.16 -16.48 -1.60
N GLU A 265 -3.00 -16.57 -2.24
CA GLU A 265 -1.89 -17.41 -1.79
C GLU A 265 -1.36 -16.95 -0.42
N ALA A 266 -1.26 -15.64 -0.18
CA ALA A 266 -0.91 -15.10 1.13
C ALA A 266 -1.94 -15.46 2.21
N LYS A 267 -3.25 -15.39 1.90
CA LYS A 267 -4.31 -15.84 2.82
C LYS A 267 -4.22 -17.33 3.11
N ASN A 268 -3.97 -18.14 2.08
CA ASN A 268 -3.81 -19.60 2.24
C ASN A 268 -2.60 -19.94 3.13
N MET A 269 -1.55 -19.11 3.09
CA MET A 269 -0.38 -19.20 3.96
C MET A 269 -0.57 -18.48 5.31
N ARG A 270 -1.80 -18.09 5.66
CA ARG A 270 -2.19 -17.44 6.92
C ARG A 270 -1.39 -16.16 7.21
N LYS A 271 -1.09 -15.38 6.17
CA LYS A 271 -0.49 -14.05 6.29
C LYS A 271 -1.58 -13.02 6.57
N ILE A 272 -1.24 -11.97 7.31
CA ILE A 272 -2.12 -10.79 7.40
C ILE A 272 -2.12 -10.10 6.04
N VAL A 273 -3.28 -10.01 5.37
CA VAL A 273 -3.39 -9.37 4.06
C VAL A 273 -4.14 -8.05 4.15
N THR A 274 -3.49 -6.97 3.73
CA THR A 274 -4.10 -5.65 3.56
C THR A 274 -4.15 -5.34 2.07
N LEU A 275 -5.34 -5.20 1.49
CA LEU A 275 -5.53 -4.95 0.06
C LEU A 275 -6.16 -3.57 -0.15
N PHE A 276 -5.50 -2.74 -0.96
CA PHE A 276 -5.99 -1.44 -1.41
C PHE A 276 -6.33 -1.52 -2.89
N TYR A 277 -7.57 -1.16 -3.22
CA TYR A 277 -8.01 -0.97 -4.61
C TYR A 277 -7.70 0.45 -5.09
N LEU A 278 -7.39 0.58 -6.38
CA LEU A 278 -6.92 1.82 -7.00
C LEU A 278 -7.94 2.43 -7.98
N ASP A 279 -9.10 1.78 -8.14
CA ASP A 279 -10.20 2.09 -9.06
C ASP A 279 -11.56 2.15 -8.35
#